data_AF-A0A0P0Z007-F1
#
_entry.id   AF-A0A0P0Z007-F1
#
_cell.length_a   1.000
_cell.length_b   1.000
_cell.length_c   1.000
_cell.angle_alpha   90.00
_cell.angle_beta   90.00
_cell.angle_gamma   90.00
#
_symmetry.space_group_name_H-M   'P 1'
#
loop_
_entity.id
_entity.type
_entity.pdbx_description
1 polymer ?
#
loop_
_entity_poly.entity_id
_entity_poly.type
_entity_poly.pdbx_seq_one_letter_code
_entity_poly.pdbx_strand_id
1 'polypeptide(L)'
;MKILARDGRILASHDPHAARNLVLDQVRIARKKGFAIVDEELEKGVRSLAVPIISPRTGDAVAAISVCAHSNRMSVSQLTDGCLPDLQAVSEETTISVGALA
;
A
#
# COMPACT_ATOMS: atom_id res chain seq x y z
N MET A 1 -0.96 4.09 -4.77
CA MET A 1 0.18 3.36 -5.24
C MET A 1 0.57 4.06 -6.52
N LYS A 2 1.47 5.07 -6.49
CA LYS A 2 1.60 6.07 -7.58
C LYS A 2 1.66 5.42 -8.97
N ILE A 3 0.50 5.30 -9.60
CA ILE A 3 0.30 5.08 -11.04
C ILE A 3 0.14 6.48 -11.63
N LEU A 4 1.19 7.29 -11.48
CA LEU A 4 1.28 8.58 -12.13
C LEU A 4 2.28 8.42 -13.27
N ALA A 5 1.92 8.91 -14.45
CA ALA A 5 2.91 9.14 -15.49
C ALA A 5 3.98 10.12 -14.96
N ARG A 6 5.16 10.11 -15.57
CA ARG A 6 6.31 10.97 -15.24
C ARG A 6 5.99 12.48 -15.14
N ASP A 7 4.81 12.94 -15.56
CA ASP A 7 4.35 14.34 -15.58
C ASP A 7 3.16 14.66 -14.65
N GLY A 8 2.74 13.72 -13.78
CA GLY A 8 1.65 13.96 -12.82
C GLY A 8 0.25 13.93 -13.43
N ARG A 9 0.09 13.50 -14.69
CA ARG A 9 -1.21 13.19 -15.27
C ARG A 9 -1.67 11.79 -14.86
N ILE A 10 -2.98 11.64 -14.61
CA ILE A 10 -3.64 10.34 -14.62
C ILE A 10 -3.31 9.71 -15.96
N LEU A 11 -2.77 8.50 -15.95
CA LEU A 11 -2.56 7.72 -17.15
C LEU A 11 -3.90 7.35 -17.76
N ALA A 12 -4.49 8.29 -18.49
CA ALA A 12 -5.42 7.99 -19.56
C ALA A 12 -4.60 7.51 -20.78
N SER A 13 -3.76 6.48 -20.60
CA SER A 13 -3.43 5.65 -21.75
C SER A 13 -4.71 4.91 -22.09
N HIS A 14 -5.32 5.21 -23.23
CA HIS A 14 -6.47 4.45 -23.73
C HIS A 14 -6.14 2.97 -24.01
N ASP A 15 -4.88 2.55 -23.81
CA ASP A 15 -4.44 1.15 -23.84
C ASP A 15 -4.61 0.49 -22.45
N PRO A 16 -5.55 -0.46 -22.29
CA PRO A 16 -5.75 -1.20 -21.05
C PRO A 16 -4.54 -2.08 -20.67
N HIS A 17 -3.72 -2.49 -21.64
CA HIS A 17 -2.55 -3.35 -21.39
C HIS A 17 -1.44 -2.58 -20.68
N ALA A 18 -1.15 -1.35 -21.12
CA ALA A 18 -0.21 -0.47 -20.45
C ALA A 18 -0.63 -0.17 -19.00
N ALA A 19 -1.90 0.17 -18.78
CA ALA A 19 -2.43 0.44 -17.43
C ALA A 19 -2.30 -0.77 -16.49
N ARG A 20 -2.63 -1.98 -16.99
CA ARG A 20 -2.47 -3.22 -16.23
C ARG A 20 -1.02 -3.47 -15.82
N ASN A 21 -0.06 -3.27 -16.73
CA ASN A 21 1.34 -3.53 -16.44
C ASN A 21 1.87 -2.63 -15.32
N LEU A 22 1.41 -1.37 -15.28
CA LEU A 22 1.79 -0.43 -14.22
C LEU A 22 1.25 -0.82 -12.86
N VAL A 23 -0.01 -1.28 -12.79
CA VAL A 23 -0.58 -1.84 -11.55
C VAL A 23 0.27 -3.03 -11.09
N LEU A 24 0.61 -3.95 -12.00
CA LEU A 24 1.42 -5.13 -11.68
C LEU A 24 2.82 -4.75 -11.18
N ASP A 25 3.47 -3.76 -11.79
CA ASP A 25 4.77 -3.27 -11.36
C ASP A 25 4.72 -2.69 -9.96
N GLN A 26 3.69 -1.92 -9.65
CA GLN A 26 3.52 -1.38 -8.32
C GLN A 26 3.19 -2.44 -7.27
N VAL A 27 2.41 -3.47 -7.61
CA VAL A 27 2.19 -4.64 -6.72
C VAL A 27 3.51 -5.34 -6.43
N ARG A 28 4.39 -5.50 -7.44
CA ARG A 28 5.74 -6.08 -7.25
C ARG A 28 6.60 -5.19 -6.35
N ILE A 29 6.52 -3.87 -6.50
CA ILE A 29 7.23 -2.91 -5.63
C ILE A 29 6.71 -3.02 -4.19
N ALA A 30 5.39 -3.05 -3.99
CA ALA A 30 4.79 -3.19 -2.67
C ALA A 30 5.22 -4.49 -1.99
N ARG A 31 5.24 -5.61 -2.74
CA ARG A 31 5.76 -6.89 -2.26
C ARG A 31 7.22 -6.79 -1.80
N LYS A 32 8.09 -6.12 -2.57
CA LYS A 32 9.51 -5.93 -2.21
C LYS A 32 9.70 -5.02 -1.00
N LYS A 33 8.85 -3.99 -0.85
CA LYS A 33 8.94 -3.01 0.25
C LYS A 33 8.29 -3.49 1.53
N GLY A 34 7.36 -4.44 1.46
CA GLY A 34 6.53 -4.85 2.60
C GLY A 34 5.43 -3.85 2.96
N PHE A 35 5.15 -2.87 2.10
CA PHE A 35 4.06 -1.90 2.28
C PHE A 35 3.65 -1.25 0.96
N ALA A 36 2.45 -0.66 0.92
CA ALA A 36 1.95 0.13 -0.20
C ALA A 36 1.41 1.48 0.29
N ILE A 37 1.58 2.53 -0.53
CA ILE A 37 1.01 3.86 -0.27
C ILE A 37 0.09 4.23 -1.41
N VAL A 38 -1.10 4.74 -1.11
CA VAL A 38 -2.01 5.41 -2.04
C VAL A 38 -1.99 6.90 -1.81
N ASP A 39 -1.68 7.66 -2.85
CA ASP A 39 -1.57 9.11 -2.80
C ASP A 39 -2.63 9.72 -3.74
N GLU A 40 -3.83 9.94 -3.19
CA GLU A 40 -4.95 10.61 -3.88
C GLU A 40 -5.45 9.93 -5.17
N GLU A 41 -5.11 8.66 -5.41
CA GLU A 41 -5.51 7.95 -6.63
C GLU A 41 -6.94 7.44 -6.61
N LEU A 42 -7.45 7.08 -5.43
CA LEU A 42 -8.83 6.63 -5.26
C LEU A 42 -9.77 7.82 -5.02
N GLU A 43 -9.39 8.67 -4.08
CA GLU A 43 -10.14 9.87 -3.71
C GLU A 43 -9.17 11.03 -3.53
N LYS A 44 -9.43 12.12 -4.24
CA LYS A 44 -8.64 13.35 -4.12
C LYS A 44 -8.73 13.85 -2.69
N GLY A 45 -7.59 14.26 -2.13
CA GLY A 45 -7.53 14.69 -0.73
C GLY A 45 -7.24 13.58 0.26
N VAL A 46 -7.28 12.30 -0.11
CA VAL A 46 -7.04 11.16 0.79
C VAL A 46 -5.75 10.42 0.42
N ARG A 47 -4.95 10.11 1.43
CA ARG A 47 -3.80 9.20 1.33
C ARG A 47 -4.02 8.00 2.22
N SER A 48 -3.43 6.86 1.84
CA SER A 48 -3.39 5.69 2.70
C SER A 48 -2.05 4.97 2.66
N LEU A 49 -1.73 4.30 3.76
CA LEU A 49 -0.59 3.41 3.91
C LEU A 49 -1.13 2.05 4.33
N ALA A 50 -0.63 0.97 3.74
CA ALA A 50 -1.01 -0.39 4.10
C ALA A 50 0.20 -1.31 4.21
N VAL A 51 0.13 -2.24 5.16
CA VAL A 51 1.10 -3.33 5.37
C VAL A 51 0.38 -4.67 5.30
N PRO A 52 1.02 -5.73 4.79
CA PRO A 52 0.40 -7.04 4.70
C PRO A 52 0.51 -7.80 6.02
N ILE A 53 -0.47 -8.64 6.30
CA ILE A 53 -0.40 -9.72 7.30
C ILE A 53 -0.01 -10.98 6.54
N ILE A 54 1.15 -11.55 6.86
CA ILE A 54 1.74 -12.68 6.14
C ILE A 54 1.58 -13.95 6.96
N SER A 55 1.00 -15.00 6.36
CA SER A 55 0.93 -16.31 7.02
C SER A 55 2.34 -16.86 7.28
N PRO A 56 2.71 -17.18 8.53
CA PRO A 56 3.98 -17.84 8.81
C PRO A 56 4.06 -19.25 8.19
N ARG A 57 2.90 -19.86 7.93
CA ARG A 57 2.76 -21.22 7.41
C ARG A 57 2.97 -21.28 5.90
N THR A 58 2.36 -20.37 5.14
CA THR A 58 2.42 -20.39 3.66
C THR A 58 3.33 -19.32 3.07
N GLY A 59 3.64 -18.26 3.83
CA GLY A 59 4.34 -17.08 3.32
C GLY A 59 3.46 -16.15 2.47
N ASP A 60 2.16 -16.43 2.36
CA ASP A 60 1.23 -15.60 1.59
C ASP A 60 0.64 -14.46 2.43
N ALA A 61 0.33 -13.35 1.77
CA ALA A 61 -0.48 -12.30 2.36
C ALA A 61 -1.92 -12.77 2.50
N VAL A 62 -2.41 -12.89 3.74
CA VAL A 62 -3.78 -13.34 4.05
C VAL A 62 -4.72 -12.18 4.37
N ALA A 63 -4.15 -11.03 4.75
CA ALA A 63 -4.88 -9.78 4.98
C ALA A 63 -3.91 -8.59 4.86
N ALA A 64 -4.43 -7.38 5.10
CA ALA A 64 -3.63 -6.17 5.23
C ALA A 64 -4.26 -5.22 6.26
N ILE A 65 -3.44 -4.44 6.93
CA ILE A 65 -3.87 -3.35 7.82
C ILE A 65 -3.53 -2.03 7.13
N SER A 66 -4.46 -1.09 7.13
CA SER A 66 -4.26 0.22 6.52
C SER A 66 -4.67 1.36 7.44
N VAL A 67 -4.04 2.51 7.21
CA VAL A 67 -4.42 3.79 7.80
C VAL A 67 -4.63 4.81 6.68
N CYS A 68 -5.61 5.68 6.86
CA CYS A 68 -5.94 6.75 5.93
C CYS A 68 -5.76 8.12 6.61
N ALA A 69 -5.26 9.09 5.86
CA ALA A 69 -5.09 10.46 6.34
C ALA A 69 -5.46 11.47 5.26
N HIS A 70 -5.86 12.66 5.69
CA HIS A 70 -6.08 13.77 4.78
C HIS A 70 -4.71 14.27 4.27
N SER A 71 -4.58 14.35 2.94
CA SER A 71 -3.38 14.79 2.22
C SER A 71 -2.90 16.21 2.59
N ASN A 72 -3.81 17.08 3.06
CA ASN A 72 -3.49 18.44 3.49
C ASN A 72 -2.86 18.50 4.88
N ARG A 73 -2.98 17.45 5.68
CA ARG A 73 -2.45 17.35 7.05
C ARG A 73 -1.22 16.47 7.15
N MET A 74 -1.14 15.43 6.32
CA MET A 74 -0.02 14.48 6.32
C MET A 74 0.55 14.29 4.92
N SER A 75 1.83 14.61 4.77
CA SER A 75 2.63 14.24 3.61
C SER A 75 2.90 12.73 3.58
N VAL A 76 3.31 12.23 2.41
CA VAL A 76 3.74 10.84 2.26
C VAL A 76 4.90 10.50 3.20
N SER A 77 5.89 11.39 3.35
CA SER A 77 7.02 11.18 4.27
C SER A 77 6.54 11.08 5.71
N GLN A 78 5.64 11.97 6.15
CA GLN A 78 5.11 11.91 7.51
C GLN A 78 4.32 10.63 7.78
N LEU A 79 3.57 10.12 6.80
CA LEU A 79 2.91 8.83 6.90
C LEU A 79 3.92 7.68 6.98
N THR A 80 4.99 7.67 6.18
CA THR A 80 6.01 6.62 6.25
C THR A 80 6.81 6.69 7.53
N ASP A 81 7.30 7.87 7.89
CA ASP A 81 8.26 8.02 8.98
C ASP A 81 7.54 7.92 10.33
N GLY A 82 6.27 8.34 10.39
CA GLY A 82 5.47 8.37 11.61
C GLY A 82 4.54 7.17 11.80
N CYS A 83 4.00 6.57 10.75
CA CYS A 83 2.99 5.51 10.90
C CYS A 83 3.47 4.13 10.45
N LEU A 84 4.43 4.02 9.53
CA LEU A 84 4.87 2.72 9.01
C LEU A 84 5.46 1.82 10.11
N PRO A 85 6.35 2.29 11.00
CA PRO A 85 6.93 1.42 12.03
C PRO A 85 5.85 0.84 12.95
N ASP A 86 4.92 1.68 13.41
CA ASP A 86 3.83 1.26 14.30
C ASP A 86 2.88 0.29 13.58
N LEU A 87 2.54 0.57 12.32
CA LEU A 87 1.66 -0.28 11.54
C LEU A 87 2.30 -1.66 11.27
N GLN A 88 3.61 -1.71 11.04
CA GLN A 88 4.36 -2.96 10.91
C GLN A 88 4.35 -3.76 12.21
N ALA A 89 4.60 -3.12 13.36
CA ALA A 89 4.52 -3.79 14.67
C ALA A 89 3.14 -4.39 14.93
N VAL A 90 2.06 -3.64 14.63
CA VAL A 90 0.69 -4.13 14.75
C VAL A 90 0.42 -5.28 13.79
N SER A 91 0.96 -5.24 12.57
CA SER A 91 0.83 -6.34 11.61
C SER A 91 1.49 -7.62 12.10
N GLU A 92 2.68 -7.52 12.70
CA GLU A 92 3.40 -8.65 13.29
C GLU A 92 2.62 -9.26 14.46
N GLU A 93 2.09 -8.43 15.37
CA GLU A 93 1.25 -8.89 16.47
C GLU A 93 -0.05 -9.56 15.97
N THR A 94 -0.70 -8.95 14.98
CA THR A 94 -1.92 -9.49 14.37
C THR A 94 -1.64 -10.79 13.64
N THR A 95 -0.46 -10.93 13.04
CA THR A 95 -0.03 -12.16 12.37
C THR A 95 -0.01 -13.34 13.35
N ILE A 96 0.36 -13.13 14.61
CA ILE A 96 0.33 -14.18 15.64
C ILE A 96 -1.12 -14.62 15.92
N SER A 97 -2.03 -13.65 16.07
CA SER A 97 -3.43 -13.91 16.41
C SER A 97 -4.23 -14.51 15.24
N VAL A 98 -3.99 -14.03 14.02
CA VAL A 98 -4.68 -14.47 12.79
C VAL A 98 -4.02 -15.71 12.19
N GLY A 99 -2.69 -15.82 12.27
CA GLY A 99 -1.92 -16.95 11.74
C GLY A 99 -2.18 -18.26 12.48
N ALA A 100 -2.71 -18.21 13.71
CA ALA A 100 -3.25 -19.40 14.39
C ALA A 100 -4.50 -19.98 13.70
N LEU A 101 -5.17 -19.20 12.84
CA LEU A 101 -6.43 -19.55 12.17
C LEU A 101 -6.27 -19.81 10.66
N ALA A 102 -5.07 -19.59 10.09
CA ALA A 102 -4.84 -19.56 8.64
C ALA A 102 -3.91 -20.66 8.11
#